data_AF-A0A954HF24-F1
#
_entry.id   AF-A0A954HF24-F1
#
_cell.length_a   1.000
_cell.length_b   1.000
_cell.length_c   1.000
_cell.angle_alpha   90.00
_cell.angle_beta   90.00
_cell.angle_gamma   90.00
#
_symmetry.space_group_name_H-M   'P 1'
#
loop_
_entity.id
_entity.type
_entity.pdbx_description
1 polymer ?
#
loop_
_entity_poly.entity_id
_entity_poly.type
_entity_poly.pdbx_seq_one_letter_code
_entity_poly.pdbx_strand_id
1 'polypeptide(L)' 'MAQRSDGDQLNLGFLQVTLTPSGYVGGLLVTNRQGRPLEFQCTTPVQPNRTQEILYGPTLKP' A
#
# COMPACT_ATOMS: atom_id res chain seq x y z
N MET A 1 -5.11 37.69 4.84
CA MET A 1 -4.23 36.74 4.14
C MET A 1 -3.39 36.04 5.20
N ALA A 2 -3.85 34.90 5.70
CA ALA A 2 -3.12 34.16 6.74
C ALA A 2 -2.04 33.30 6.08
N GLN A 3 -0.79 33.67 6.33
CA GLN A 3 0.39 32.95 5.87
C GLN A 3 0.38 31.55 6.53
N ARG A 4 0.14 30.50 5.74
CA ARG A 4 0.29 29.11 6.21
C ARG A 4 1.78 28.86 6.40
N SER A 5 2.19 28.67 7.64
CA SER A 5 3.50 28.10 7.97
C SER A 5 3.61 26.75 7.27
N ASP A 6 4.63 26.58 6.42
CA ASP A 6 4.96 25.35 5.71
C ASP A 6 5.59 24.32 6.66
N GLY A 7 4.95 24.17 7.83
CA GLY A 7 5.39 23.32 8.92
C GLY A 7 5.18 21.88 8.52
N ASP A 8 6.22 21.32 7.89
CA ASP A 8 6.48 19.91 7.64
C ASP A 8 5.19 19.08 7.54
N GLN A 9 4.62 19.07 6.33
CA GLN A 9 3.39 18.38 5.99
C GLN A 9 3.64 16.87 6.00
N LEU A 10 3.84 16.34 7.21
CA LEU A 10 4.21 14.95 7.44
C LEU A 10 3.03 14.06 7.09
N ASN A 11 3.23 13.29 6.02
CA ASN A 11 2.30 12.28 5.55
C ASN A 11 2.76 10.91 6.06
N LEU A 12 1.81 10.14 6.58
CA LEU A 12 2.04 8.79 7.07
C LEU A 12 1.56 7.79 6.00
N GLY A 13 2.46 6.94 5.53
CA GLY A 13 2.16 5.90 4.55
C GLY A 13 2.00 4.54 5.20
N PHE A 14 0.94 3.82 4.84
CA PHE A 14 0.67 2.46 5.25
C PHE A 14 0.56 1.58 4.00
N LEU A 15 1.46 0.62 3.86
CA LEU A 15 1.45 -0.35 2.77
C LEU A 15 1.14 -1.73 3.34
N GLN A 16 0.18 -2.42 2.76
CA GLN A 16 -0.15 -3.79 3.14
C GLN A 16 -0.49 -4.64 1.93
N VAL A 17 -0.16 -5.92 2.00
CA VAL A 17 -0.57 -6.94 1.02
C VAL A 17 -1.36 -7.99 1.75
N THR A 18 -2.49 -8.40 1.18
CA THR A 18 -3.32 -9.48 1.71
C THR A 18 -3.62 -10.51 0.64
N LEU A 19 -3.75 -11.77 1.05
CA LEU A 19 -4.18 -12.85 0.17
C LEU A 19 -5.71 -12.95 0.19
N THR A 20 -6.31 -12.90 -0.99
CA THR A 20 -7.75 -13.10 -1.21
C THR A 20 -7.99 -14.37 -2.03
N PRO A 21 -9.22 -14.88 -2.14
CA PRO A 21 -9.53 -16.01 -3.03
C PRO A 21 -9.14 -15.77 -4.50
N SER A 22 -9.06 -14.51 -4.95
CA SER A 22 -8.77 -14.15 -6.35
C SER A 22 -7.30 -13.85 -6.62
N GLY A 23 -6.45 -13.82 -5.59
CA GLY A 23 -5.04 -13.44 -5.67
C GLY A 23 -4.62 -12.49 -4.55
N TYR A 24 -3.41 -11.95 -4.66
CA TYR A 24 -2.91 -10.93 -3.72
C TYR A 24 -3.45 -9.56 -4.07
N VAL A 25 -3.87 -8.80 -3.06
CA VAL A 25 -4.28 -7.41 -3.19
C VAL A 25 -3.35 -6.55 -2.35
N GLY A 26 -2.73 -5.56 -3.00
CA GLY A 26 -1.95 -4.54 -2.33
C GLY A 26 -2.80 -3.28 -2.07
N GLY A 27 -2.66 -2.70 -0.89
CA GLY A 27 -3.28 -1.44 -0.50
C GLY A 27 -2.23 -0.44 -0.01
N LEU A 28 -2.32 0.79 -0.50
CA LEU A 28 -1.56 1.94 -0.02
C LEU A 28 -2.55 2.97 0.54
N LEU A 29 -2.37 3.35 1.80
CA LEU A 29 -3.08 4.45 2.42
C LEU A 29 -2.08 5.52 2.83
N VAL A 30 -2.31 6.76 2.41
CA VAL A 30 -1.55 7.92 2.86
C VAL A 30 -2.47 8.78 3.71
N THR A 31 -2.02 9.15 4.90
CA THR A 31 -2.78 10.01 5.81
C THR A 31 -1.96 11.23 6.22
N ASN A 32 -2.64 12.27 6.70
CA ASN A 32 -1.96 13.35 7.42
C ASN A 32 -1.60 12.90 8.85
N ARG A 33 -0.93 13.78 9.60
CA ARG A 33 -0.55 13.54 11.01
C ARG A 33 -1.71 13.18 11.94
N GLN A 34 -2.94 13.53 11.61
CA GLN A 34 -4.15 13.23 12.41
C GLN A 34 -4.86 11.94 11.93
N GLY A 35 -4.27 11.21 10.97
CA GLY A 35 -4.84 9.98 10.43
C GLY A 35 -5.93 10.19 9.38
N ARG A 36 -6.17 11.44 8.92
CA ARG A 36 -7.13 11.70 7.84
C ARG A 36 -6.59 11.15 6.52
N PRO A 37 -7.33 10.27 5.81
CA PRO A 37 -6.93 9.81 4.48
C PRO A 37 -6.75 10.98 3.51
N LEU A 38 -5.61 10.99 2.84
CA LEU A 38 -5.27 11.92 1.76
C LEU A 38 -5.32 11.19 0.41
N GLU A 39 -4.82 9.96 0.37
CA GLU A 39 -4.86 9.09 -0.80
C GLU A 39 -5.09 7.64 -0.37
N PHE A 40 -5.81 6.90 -1.21
CA PHE A 40 -6.00 5.46 -1.05
C PHE A 40 -5.94 4.81 -2.42
N GLN A 41 -5.05 3.83 -2.57
CA GLN A 41 -4.87 3.07 -3.80
C GLN A 41 -4.93 1.57 -3.50
N CYS A 42 -5.61 0.83 -4.35
CA CYS A 42 -5.61 -0.63 -4.33
C CYS A 42 -5.24 -1.17 -5.70
N THR A 43 -4.47 -2.26 -5.71
CA THR A 43 -4.30 -3.04 -6.93
C THR A 43 -5.55 -3.86 -7.19
N THR A 44 -5.78 -4.21 -8.46
CA THR A 44 -6.59 -5.39 -8.76
C THR A 44 -5.90 -6.65 -8.22
N PRO A 45 -6.63 -7.77 -8.03
CA PRO A 45 -6.01 -9.02 -7.62
C PRO A 45 -4.88 -9.44 -8.58
N VAL A 46 -3.71 -9.73 -8.02
CA VAL A 46 -2.54 -10.22 -8.76
C VAL A 46 -2.30 -11.68 -8.40
N GLN A 47 -2.26 -12.54 -9.41
CA GLN A 47 -1.84 -13.93 -9.25
C GLN A 47 -0.38 -14.08 -9.64
N PRO A 48 0.48 -14.66 -8.77
CA PRO A 48 1.83 -15.00 -9.15
C PRO A 48 1.80 -15.99 -10.31
N ASN A 49 2.67 -15.80 -11.29
CA ASN A 49 2.83 -16.77 -12.36
C ASN A 49 3.75 -17.92 -11.92
N ARG A 50 3.78 -18.99 -12.72
CA ARG A 50 4.57 -20.19 -12.41
C ARG A 50 6.06 -19.89 -12.23
N THR A 51 6.61 -18.97 -13.02
CA THR A 51 8.01 -18.56 -12.90
C THR A 51 8.29 -17.92 -11.53
N GLN A 52 7.40 -17.04 -11.07
CA GLN A 52 7.53 -16.38 -9.76
C GLN A 52 7.41 -17.39 -8.60
N GLU A 53 6.50 -18.36 -8.70
CA GLU A 53 6.39 -19.43 -7.70
C GLU A 53 7.68 -20.24 -7.57
N ILE A 54 8.32 -20.57 -8.69
CA ILE A 54 9.57 -21.34 -8.69
C ILE A 54 10.73 -20.51 -8.12
N LEU A 55 10.84 -19.25 -8.53
CA LEU A 55 11.96 -18.39 -8.13
C LEU A 55 11.88 -17.96 -6.65
N TYR A 56 10.69 -17.65 -6.15
CA TYR A 56 10.51 -17.13 -4.79
C TYR A 56 10.10 -18.21 -3.78
N GLY A 57 9.45 -19.29 -4.23
CA GLY A 57 9.05 -20.39 -3.36
C GLY A 57 8.33 -19.90 -2.09
N PRO A 58 8.80 -20.26 -0.89
CA PRO A 58 8.20 -19.82 0.37
C PRO A 58 8.21 -18.31 0.61
N THR A 59 9.15 -17.55 0.03
CA THR A 59 9.26 -16.09 0.25
C THR A 59 8.27 -15.28 -0.59
N LEU A 60 7.42 -15.95 -1.37
CA LEU A 60 6.34 -15.32 -2.13
C LEU A 60 5.19 -14.84 -1.24
N LYS A 61 5.11 -15.33 0.00
CA LYS A 61 4.10 -14.93 0.99
C LYS A 61 4.61 -13.71 1.78
N PRO A 62 3.77 -12.67 2.00
CA PRO A 62 4.13 -11.48 2.78
C PRO A 62 4.50 -11.76 4.23
#